data_AF-A0A9W8GIE1-F1
#
_entry.id   AF-A0A9W8GIE1-F1
#
_cell.length_a   1.000
_cell.length_b   1.000
_cell.length_c   1.000
_cell.angle_alpha   90.00
_cell.angle_beta   90.00
_cell.angle_gamma   90.00
#
_symmetry.space_group_name_H-M   'P 1'
#
loop_
_entity.id
_entity.type
_entity.pdbx_description
1 polymer ?
#
loop_
_entity_poly.entity_id
_entity_poly.type
_entity_poly.pdbx_seq_one_letter_code
_entity_poly.pdbx_strand_id
1 'polypeptide(L)'
;MTQVNPAPNPVLYAECEYQKAKDILANSPISPDSQESYYTRFALWIHYCNKHHGGNDVVTGSRVADYVEWLVGSEIADGIRHDHPRLQQMLRGQVQGVRYYWSLQNNGGGVDPLQSEVFRDRWRSVVERYPCHRLLERAELGESLSA
;
A
#
# COMPACT_ATOMS: atom_id res chain seq x y z
N MET A 1 11.49 -29.18 -23.09
CA MET A 1 11.73 -28.07 -22.16
C MET A 1 10.38 -27.49 -21.80
N THR A 2 9.85 -27.82 -20.63
CA THR A 2 8.54 -27.35 -20.19
C THR A 2 8.73 -25.97 -19.58
N GLN A 3 8.19 -24.93 -20.21
CA GLN A 3 8.10 -23.60 -19.58
C GLN A 3 7.26 -23.76 -18.31
N VAL A 4 7.90 -23.58 -17.16
CA VAL A 4 7.21 -23.38 -15.89
C VAL A 4 6.60 -21.99 -15.99
N ASN A 5 5.32 -21.91 -16.35
CA ASN A 5 4.57 -20.68 -16.14
C ASN A 5 4.67 -20.35 -14.64
N PRO A 6 5.14 -19.15 -14.25
CA PRO A 6 5.06 -18.76 -12.85
C PRO A 6 3.59 -18.85 -12.45
N ALA A 7 3.32 -19.52 -11.33
CA ALA A 7 1.98 -19.59 -10.78
C ALA A 7 1.41 -18.16 -10.74
N PRO A 8 0.15 -17.95 -11.16
CA PRO A 8 -0.46 -16.63 -11.06
C PRO A 8 -0.31 -16.17 -9.61
N ASN A 9 0.29 -14.99 -9.44
CA ASN A 9 0.39 -14.32 -8.16
C ASN A 9 -1.02 -14.36 -7.53
N PRO A 10 -1.22 -14.91 -6.32
CA PRO A 10 -2.56 -15.08 -5.79
C PRO A 10 -3.24 -13.71 -5.75
N VAL A 11 -4.29 -13.55 -6.57
CA VAL A 11 -5.04 -12.31 -6.63
C VAL A 11 -5.81 -12.22 -5.32
N LEU A 12 -5.31 -11.41 -4.38
CA LEU A 12 -5.88 -11.31 -3.04
C LEU A 12 -7.24 -10.62 -3.00
N TYR A 13 -7.68 -10.03 -4.11
CA TYR A 13 -8.94 -9.32 -4.23
C TYR A 13 -9.86 -10.02 -5.25
N ALA A 14 -11.16 -9.89 -5.06
CA ALA A 14 -12.16 -10.40 -5.99
C ALA A 14 -12.24 -9.52 -7.26
N GLU A 15 -12.71 -10.10 -8.37
CA GLU A 15 -12.86 -9.38 -9.64
C GLU A 15 -13.75 -8.12 -9.51
N CYS A 16 -14.78 -8.16 -8.67
CA CYS A 16 -15.65 -7.01 -8.42
C CYS A 16 -14.92 -5.84 -7.73
N GLU A 17 -13.92 -6.13 -6.89
CA GLU A 17 -13.10 -5.12 -6.21
C GLU A 17 -12.13 -4.47 -7.21
N TYR A 18 -11.61 -5.27 -8.13
CA TYR A 18 -10.79 -4.79 -9.24
C TYR A 18 -11.59 -3.94 -10.24
N GLN A 19 -12.81 -4.37 -10.57
CA GLN A 19 -13.68 -3.58 -11.44
C GLN A 19 -14.06 -2.24 -10.79
N LYS A 20 -14.41 -2.25 -9.49
CA LYS A 20 -14.64 -1.00 -8.74
C LYS A 20 -13.42 -0.07 -8.77
N ALA A 21 -12.22 -0.62 -8.63
CA ALA A 21 -10.98 0.17 -8.74
C ALA A 21 -10.81 0.82 -10.13
N LYS A 22 -11.14 0.10 -11.21
CA LYS A 22 -11.17 0.66 -12.57
C LYS A 22 -12.17 1.79 -12.71
N ASP A 23 -13.39 1.59 -12.21
CA ASP A 23 -14.47 2.57 -12.33
C ASP A 23 -14.12 3.89 -11.63
N ILE A 24 -13.44 3.83 -10.47
CA ILE A 24 -12.95 5.02 -9.74
C ILE A 24 -11.89 5.79 -10.54
N LEU A 25 -11.01 5.08 -11.23
CA LEU A 25 -9.89 5.65 -11.97
C LEU A 25 -10.23 6.01 -13.42
N ALA A 26 -11.39 5.58 -13.93
CA ALA A 26 -11.80 5.81 -15.31
C ALA A 26 -11.76 7.30 -15.73
N ASN A 27 -11.97 8.21 -14.78
CA ASN A 27 -11.95 9.67 -15.01
C ASN A 27 -10.75 10.37 -14.34
N SER A 28 -9.72 9.61 -13.95
CA SER A 28 -8.49 10.16 -13.36
C SER A 28 -7.60 10.80 -14.43
N PRO A 29 -6.89 11.91 -14.10
CA PRO A 29 -5.91 12.51 -15.02
C PRO A 29 -4.62 11.70 -15.19
N ILE A 30 -4.51 10.51 -14.58
CA ILE A 30 -3.33 9.63 -14.69
C ILE A 30 -3.30 8.93 -16.05
N SER A 31 -2.10 8.78 -16.63
CA SER A 31 -1.92 8.05 -17.89
C SER A 31 -2.33 6.58 -17.77
N PRO A 32 -2.88 5.96 -18.84
CA PRO A 32 -3.30 4.56 -18.82
C PRO A 32 -2.24 3.59 -18.30
N ASP A 33 -0.97 3.78 -18.71
CA ASP A 33 0.16 2.94 -18.28
C ASP A 33 0.40 3.00 -16.77
N SER A 34 0.12 4.15 -16.15
CA SER A 34 0.24 4.31 -14.70
C SER A 34 -0.99 3.78 -13.95
N GLN A 35 -2.16 3.76 -14.59
CA GLN A 35 -3.42 3.33 -13.97
C GLN A 35 -3.40 1.86 -13.55
N GLU A 36 -2.73 0.97 -14.29
CA GLU A 36 -2.67 -0.45 -13.95
C GLU A 36 -2.10 -0.70 -12.55
N SER A 37 -1.02 0.01 -12.20
CA SER A 37 -0.42 -0.06 -10.88
C SER A 37 -1.35 0.47 -9.78
N TYR A 38 -2.24 1.41 -10.10
CA TYR A 38 -3.22 1.94 -9.15
C TYR A 38 -4.46 1.05 -9.02
N TYR A 39 -4.92 0.39 -10.09
CA TYR A 39 -6.04 -0.56 -10.02
C TYR A 39 -5.78 -1.64 -8.97
N THR A 40 -4.60 -2.23 -9.01
CA THR A 40 -4.22 -3.30 -8.07
C THR A 40 -4.15 -2.79 -6.63
N ARG A 41 -3.61 -1.59 -6.40
CA ARG A 41 -3.53 -0.96 -5.06
C ARG A 41 -4.91 -0.61 -4.51
N PHE A 42 -5.77 -0.07 -5.37
CA PHE A 42 -7.14 0.31 -5.02
C PHE A 42 -7.98 -0.92 -4.71
N ALA A 43 -7.87 -1.97 -5.54
CA ALA A 43 -8.57 -3.22 -5.33
C ALA A 43 -8.17 -3.87 -4.00
N LEU A 44 -6.87 -3.85 -3.66
CA LEU A 44 -6.39 -4.40 -2.39
C LEU A 44 -6.85 -3.61 -1.16
N TRP A 45 -6.97 -2.28 -1.28
CA TRP A 45 -7.58 -1.44 -0.25
C TRP A 45 -9.08 -1.74 -0.06
N ILE A 46 -9.82 -1.80 -1.18
CA ILE A 46 -11.25 -2.13 -1.19
C ILE A 46 -11.46 -3.52 -0.56
N HIS A 47 -10.61 -4.48 -0.90
CA HIS A 47 -10.63 -5.83 -0.34
C HIS A 47 -10.48 -5.84 1.18
N TYR A 48 -9.46 -5.14 1.69
CA TYR A 48 -9.28 -4.95 3.12
C TYR A 48 -10.53 -4.34 3.77
N CYS A 49 -11.12 -3.31 3.16
CA CYS A 49 -12.32 -2.66 3.68
C CYS A 49 -13.57 -3.56 3.63
N ASN A 50 -13.71 -4.42 2.62
CA ASN A 50 -14.77 -5.41 2.55
C ASN A 50 -14.66 -6.42 3.69
N LYS A 51 -13.44 -6.91 3.97
CA LYS A 51 -13.18 -7.89 5.04
C LYS A 51 -13.33 -7.31 6.45
N HIS A 52 -12.89 -6.08 6.67
CA HIS A 52 -12.73 -5.53 8.03
C HIS A 52 -13.69 -4.39 8.38
N HIS A 53 -14.33 -3.76 7.38
CA HIS A 53 -15.13 -2.54 7.55
C HIS A 53 -16.50 -2.63 6.85
N GLY A 54 -16.99 -3.84 6.56
CA GLY A 54 -18.30 -4.07 5.96
C GLY A 54 -18.46 -3.42 4.57
N GLY A 55 -17.36 -3.24 3.84
CA GLY A 55 -17.31 -2.62 2.52
C GLY A 55 -17.32 -1.10 2.51
N ASN A 56 -17.28 -0.46 3.68
CA ASN A 56 -16.99 0.97 3.77
C ASN A 56 -15.50 1.21 3.56
N ASP A 57 -15.15 1.72 2.38
CA ASP A 57 -13.79 1.97 1.90
C ASP A 57 -13.30 3.40 2.13
N VAL A 58 -13.93 4.16 3.02
CA VAL A 58 -13.46 5.48 3.43
C VAL A 58 -12.05 5.38 4.01
N VAL A 59 -11.16 6.23 3.51
CA VAL A 59 -9.77 6.30 3.97
C VAL A 59 -9.66 7.21 5.20
N THR A 60 -9.12 6.66 6.29
CA THR A 60 -8.80 7.41 7.51
C THR A 60 -7.42 6.99 8.02
N GLY A 61 -6.77 7.85 8.81
CA GLY A 61 -5.47 7.56 9.40
C GLY A 61 -5.39 6.21 10.11
N SER A 62 -6.36 5.90 10.97
CA SER A 62 -6.42 4.63 11.69
C SER A 62 -6.58 3.43 10.76
N ARG A 63 -7.46 3.53 9.75
CA ARG A 63 -7.64 2.41 8.80
C ARG A 63 -6.42 2.17 7.94
N VAL A 64 -5.70 3.22 7.52
CA VAL A 64 -4.44 3.06 6.78
C VAL A 64 -3.38 2.43 7.69
N ALA A 65 -3.33 2.80 8.96
CA ALA A 65 -2.42 2.19 9.94
C ALA A 65 -2.67 0.67 10.05
N ASP A 66 -3.92 0.26 10.25
CA ASP A 66 -4.31 -1.15 10.35
C ASP A 66 -4.09 -1.90 9.04
N TYR A 67 -4.33 -1.25 7.90
CA TYR A 67 -4.11 -1.82 6.57
C TYR A 67 -2.64 -2.16 6.32
N VAL A 68 -1.69 -1.31 6.73
CA VAL A 68 -0.26 -1.61 6.61
C VAL A 68 0.13 -2.83 7.45
N GLU A 69 -0.40 -2.95 8.67
CA GLU A 69 -0.17 -4.12 9.51
C GLU A 69 -0.74 -5.39 8.87
N TRP A 70 -1.97 -5.31 8.34
CA TRP A 70 -2.61 -6.40 7.64
C TRP A 70 -1.80 -6.84 6.41
N LEU A 71 -1.29 -5.88 5.62
CA LEU A 71 -0.44 -6.17 4.45
C LEU A 71 0.81 -6.96 4.83
N VAL A 72 1.47 -6.60 5.93
CA VAL A 72 2.67 -7.31 6.43
C VAL A 72 2.36 -8.78 6.74
N GLY A 73 1.16 -9.08 7.24
CA GLY A 73 0.67 -10.43 7.54
C GLY A 73 0.02 -11.16 6.35
N SER A 74 -0.10 -10.52 5.19
CA SER A 74 -0.78 -11.10 4.02
C SER A 74 0.12 -12.03 3.20
N GLU A 75 -0.49 -12.90 2.40
CA GLU A 75 0.21 -13.81 1.48
C GLU A 75 1.08 -13.08 0.44
N ILE A 76 0.72 -11.83 0.08
CA ILE A 76 1.56 -10.98 -0.80
C ILE A 76 2.90 -10.68 -0.13
N ALA A 77 2.87 -10.41 1.18
CA ALA A 77 4.09 -10.13 1.93
C ALA A 77 4.87 -11.41 2.25
N ASP A 78 4.23 -12.57 2.42
CA ASP A 78 4.89 -13.83 2.76
C ASP A 78 6.11 -14.14 1.86
N GLY A 79 5.94 -13.99 0.55
CA GLY A 79 7.00 -14.28 -0.43
C GLY A 79 8.17 -13.28 -0.45
N ILE A 80 8.02 -12.11 0.18
CA ILE A 80 9.03 -11.04 0.20
C ILE A 80 9.37 -10.55 1.60
N ARG A 81 8.80 -11.15 2.66
CA ARG A 81 8.91 -10.67 4.04
C ARG A 81 10.36 -10.63 4.53
N HIS A 82 11.18 -11.57 4.04
CA HIS A 82 12.60 -11.67 4.35
C HIS A 82 13.46 -10.64 3.59
N ASP A 83 12.93 -10.02 2.53
CA ASP A 83 13.58 -8.96 1.75
C ASP A 83 13.02 -7.61 2.21
N HIS A 84 13.55 -7.09 3.32
CA HIS A 84 13.03 -5.88 3.96
C HIS A 84 12.98 -4.66 3.03
N PRO A 85 13.99 -4.36 2.20
CA PRO A 85 13.90 -3.28 1.22
C PRO A 85 12.71 -3.45 0.26
N ARG A 86 12.51 -4.66 -0.28
CA ARG A 86 11.39 -4.94 -1.19
C ARG A 86 10.04 -4.86 -0.50
N LEU A 87 9.93 -5.37 0.74
CA LEU A 87 8.73 -5.25 1.57
C LEU A 87 8.40 -3.78 1.82
N GLN A 88 9.38 -2.96 2.25
CA GLN A 88 9.16 -1.53 2.45
C GLN A 88 8.75 -0.81 1.16
N GLN A 89 9.37 -1.14 0.02
CA GLN A 89 9.01 -0.56 -1.27
C GLN A 89 7.56 -0.88 -1.65
N MET A 90 7.15 -2.15 -1.47
CA MET A 90 5.78 -2.58 -1.71
C MET A 90 4.80 -1.85 -0.77
N LEU A 91 5.07 -1.80 0.53
CA LEU A 91 4.22 -1.10 1.51
C LEU A 91 4.09 0.40 1.18
N ARG A 92 5.19 1.08 0.84
CA ARG A 92 5.16 2.49 0.40
C ARG A 92 4.32 2.66 -0.86
N GLY A 93 4.48 1.78 -1.85
CA GLY A 93 3.67 1.79 -3.07
C GLY A 93 2.18 1.66 -2.78
N GLN A 94 1.81 0.74 -1.89
CA GLN A 94 0.42 0.53 -1.45
C GLN A 94 -0.13 1.76 -0.72
N VAL A 95 0.61 2.30 0.24
CA VAL A 95 0.22 3.49 1.01
C VAL A 95 0.05 4.72 0.10
N GLN A 96 0.93 4.93 -0.88
CA GLN A 96 0.77 6.00 -1.87
C GLN A 96 -0.46 5.78 -2.76
N GLY A 97 -0.78 4.54 -3.10
CA GLY A 97 -2.04 4.18 -3.74
C GLY A 97 -3.25 4.60 -2.91
N VAL A 98 -3.29 4.22 -1.63
CA VAL A 98 -4.40 4.57 -0.73
C VAL A 98 -4.52 6.09 -0.52
N ARG A 99 -3.39 6.80 -0.41
CA ARG A 99 -3.39 8.28 -0.37
C ARG A 99 -3.98 8.87 -1.64
N TYR A 100 -3.67 8.31 -2.80
CA TYR A 100 -4.26 8.76 -4.06
C TYR A 100 -5.76 8.47 -4.11
N TYR A 101 -6.20 7.28 -3.66
CA TYR A 101 -7.61 6.92 -3.50
C TYR A 101 -8.36 7.94 -2.65
N TRP A 102 -7.81 8.28 -1.48
CA TRP A 102 -8.34 9.31 -0.59
C TRP A 102 -8.48 10.66 -1.29
N SER A 103 -7.47 11.06 -2.06
CA SER A 103 -7.51 12.34 -2.78
C SER A 103 -8.64 12.38 -3.81
N LEU A 104 -8.94 11.25 -4.47
CA LEU A 104 -10.08 11.14 -5.38
C LEU A 104 -11.42 11.21 -4.63
N GLN A 105 -11.55 10.52 -3.49
CA GLN A 105 -12.78 10.56 -2.67
C GLN A 105 -13.11 11.96 -2.15
N ASN A 106 -12.09 12.77 -1.87
CA ASN A 106 -12.25 14.07 -1.22
C ASN A 106 -12.00 15.26 -2.16
N ASN A 107 -11.89 15.03 -3.47
CA ASN A 107 -11.52 16.06 -4.46
C ASN A 107 -10.23 16.84 -4.06
N GLY A 108 -9.28 16.16 -3.44
CA GLY A 108 -8.03 16.73 -2.91
C GLY A 108 -8.18 17.56 -1.63
N GLY A 109 -9.39 17.65 -1.05
CA GLY A 109 -9.65 18.35 0.22
C GLY A 109 -9.46 17.47 1.46
N GLY A 110 -9.44 18.11 2.63
CA GLY A 110 -9.32 17.45 3.93
C GLY A 110 -7.87 17.23 4.39
N VAL A 111 -7.72 16.59 5.55
CA VAL A 111 -6.41 16.26 6.13
C VAL A 111 -5.94 14.93 5.57
N ASP A 112 -4.71 14.91 5.04
CA ASP A 112 -4.07 13.70 4.52
C ASP A 112 -4.00 12.63 5.62
N PRO A 113 -4.54 11.41 5.40
CA PRO A 113 -4.55 10.34 6.40
C PRO A 113 -3.13 9.94 6.85
N LEU A 114 -2.12 10.13 5.99
CA LEU A 114 -0.73 9.83 6.31
C LEU A 114 -0.09 10.84 7.26
N GLN A 115 -0.72 12.01 7.45
CA GLN A 115 -0.28 13.00 8.44
C GLN A 115 -0.83 12.73 9.84
N SER A 116 -1.80 11.82 9.98
CA SER A 116 -2.33 11.45 11.28
C SER A 116 -1.25 10.82 12.18
N GLU A 117 -1.29 11.16 13.47
CA GLU A 117 -0.38 10.62 14.48
C GLU A 117 -0.44 9.09 14.52
N VAL A 118 -1.66 8.52 14.51
CA VAL A 118 -1.91 7.08 14.51
C VAL A 118 -1.20 6.37 13.36
N PHE A 119 -1.30 6.90 12.13
CA PHE A 119 -0.60 6.31 10.99
C PHE A 119 0.92 6.43 11.16
N ARG A 120 1.42 7.61 11.54
CA ARG A 120 2.86 7.86 11.64
C ARG A 120 3.54 6.95 12.67
N ASP A 121 2.90 6.73 13.81
CA ASP A 121 3.43 5.86 14.85
C ASP A 121 3.40 4.39 14.43
N ARG A 122 2.31 3.95 13.78
CA ARG A 122 2.25 2.59 13.21
C ARG A 122 3.31 2.38 12.13
N TRP A 123 3.46 3.35 11.23
CA TRP A 123 4.47 3.30 10.18
C TRP A 123 5.88 3.20 10.74
N ARG A 124 6.19 3.98 11.78
CA ARG A 124 7.48 3.91 12.49
C ARG A 124 7.74 2.50 13.03
N SER A 125 6.76 1.91 13.73
CA SER A 125 6.88 0.55 14.26
C SER A 125 7.10 -0.52 13.18
N VAL A 126 6.47 -0.37 12.01
CA VAL A 126 6.70 -1.27 10.85
C VAL A 126 8.11 -1.10 10.31
N VAL A 127 8.58 0.14 10.14
CA VAL A 127 9.94 0.42 9.65
C VAL A 127 11.02 -0.12 10.59
N GLU A 128 10.81 -0.03 11.90
CA GLU A 128 11.71 -0.60 12.92
C GLU A 128 11.77 -2.13 12.86
N ARG A 129 10.64 -2.81 12.60
CA ARG A 129 10.60 -4.27 12.44
C ARG A 129 11.20 -4.76 11.13
N TYR A 130 11.12 -3.96 10.07
CA TYR A 130 11.59 -4.33 8.74
C TYR A 130 12.53 -3.26 8.18
N PRO A 131 13.72 -3.07 8.75
CA PRO A 131 14.62 -1.97 8.37
C PRO A 131 15.14 -2.12 6.93
N CYS A 132 15.22 -1.01 6.20
CA CYS A 132 15.83 -0.96 4.88
C CYS A 132 17.33 -0.67 5.03
N HIS A 133 18.21 -1.56 4.56
CA HIS A 133 19.67 -1.46 4.77
C HIS A 133 20.29 -0.15 4.30
N ARG A 134 19.74 0.54 3.29
CA ARG A 134 20.22 1.89 2.89
C ARG A 134 20.12 2.95 3.99
N LEU A 135 19.20 2.79 4.95
CA LEU A 135 19.10 3.64 6.13
C LEU A 135 20.05 3.20 7.24
N LEU A 136 20.32 1.89 7.35
CA LEU A 136 21.32 1.35 8.27
C LEU A 136 22.74 1.75 7.84
N GLU A 137 23.08 1.63 6.55
CA GLU A 137 24.37 2.09 6.01
C GLU A 137 24.56 3.59 6.23
N ARG A 138 23.54 4.43 6.02
CA ARG A 138 23.65 5.88 6.31
C ARG A 138 23.79 6.21 7.79
N ALA A 139 23.11 5.47 8.66
CA ALA A 139 23.23 5.62 10.10
C ALA A 139 24.60 5.13 10.62
N GLU A 140 25.13 4.04 10.06
CA GLU A 140 26.48 3.51 10.34
C GLU A 140 27.59 4.41 9.78
N LEU A 141 27.35 5.08 8.65
CA LEU A 141 28.26 6.06 8.05
C LEU A 141 28.22 7.44 8.71
N GLY A 142 27.40 7.64 9.76
CA GLY A 142 27.33 8.90 10.49
C GLY A 142 26.80 10.08 9.66
N GLU A 143 26.10 9.81 8.56
CA GLU A 143 25.40 10.87 7.82
C GLU A 143 24.17 11.30 8.65
N SER A 144 24.31 12.41 9.37
CA SER A 144 23.21 13.06 10.09
C SER A 144 22.00 13.20 9.15
N LEU A 145 20.87 12.61 9.55
CA LEU A 145 19.56 12.82 8.93
C LEU A 145 19.08 14.24 9.25
N SER A 146 19.75 15.24 8.69
CA SER A 146 19.27 16.62 8.66
C SER A 146 18.51 16.81 7.36
N ALA A 147 17.20 17.05 7.50
CA ALA A 147 16.30 17.48 6.43
C ALA A 147 16.71 18.83 5.84
#